data_AF-A0AAV3IEU6-F1
#
_entry.id   AF-A0AAV3IEU6-F1
#
_cell.length_a   1.000
_cell.length_b   1.000
_cell.length_c   1.000
_cell.angle_alpha   90.00
_cell.angle_beta   90.00
_cell.angle_gamma   90.00
#
_symmetry.space_group_name_H-M   'P 1'
#
loop_
_entity.id
_entity.type
_entity.pdbx_description
1 polymer ?
#
loop_
_entity_poly.entity_id
_entity_poly.type
_entity_poly.pdbx_seq_one_letter_code
_entity_poly.pdbx_strand_id
1 'polypeptide(L)'
;MIENYIKGVFSTDTVILLGYSLSDQNVKQIISWVNSHSKSVKPIYFIKTAKEFDRIEFEFYKNKNIHILYTQELFEKKGHYEELLSFLKEIKKR
;
A
#
# COMPACT_ATOMS: atom_id res chain seq x y z
N MET A 1 20.13 -7.33 -9.25
CA MET A 1 20.51 -5.96 -8.83
C MET A 1 19.30 -5.15 -8.38
N ILE A 2 18.25 -5.03 -9.21
CA ILE A 2 17.01 -4.30 -8.85
C ILE A 2 16.29 -4.87 -7.61
N GLU A 3 16.20 -6.19 -7.48
CA GLU A 3 15.56 -6.85 -6.34
C GLU A 3 16.22 -6.47 -5.01
N ASN A 4 17.56 -6.46 -4.94
CA ASN A 4 18.29 -6.10 -3.73
C ASN A 4 18.11 -4.62 -3.37
N TYR A 5 18.04 -3.74 -4.38
CA TYR A 5 17.73 -2.33 -4.16
C TYR A 5 16.34 -2.15 -3.54
N ILE A 6 15.32 -2.80 -4.13
CA ILE A 6 13.95 -2.78 -3.61
C ILE A 6 13.90 -3.33 -2.17
N LYS A 7 14.53 -4.47 -1.91
CA LYS A 7 14.63 -5.05 -0.56
C LYS A 7 15.28 -4.07 0.43
N GLY A 8 16.31 -3.35 0.00
CA GLY A 8 16.97 -2.31 0.79
C GLY A 8 15.99 -1.20 1.19
N VAL A 9 15.33 -0.57 0.22
CA VAL A 9 14.36 0.52 0.45
C VAL A 9 13.25 0.09 1.41
N PHE A 10 12.64 -1.08 1.18
CA PHE A 10 11.55 -1.54 2.05
C PHE A 10 12.00 -2.02 3.44
N SER A 11 13.30 -2.25 3.64
CA SER A 11 13.86 -2.55 4.97
C SER A 11 14.14 -1.27 5.78
N THR A 12 14.51 -0.18 5.10
CA THR A 12 14.90 1.09 5.72
C THR A 12 13.78 2.12 5.79
N ASP A 13 12.84 2.10 4.87
CA ASP A 13 11.85 3.15 4.66
C ASP A 13 10.42 2.63 4.76
N THR A 14 9.50 3.50 5.17
CA THR A 14 8.06 3.19 5.10
C THR A 14 7.60 3.46 3.68
N VAL A 15 7.03 2.45 3.02
CA VAL A 15 6.62 2.54 1.62
C VAL A 15 5.09 2.57 1.50
N ILE A 16 4.60 3.50 0.67
CA ILE A 16 3.20 3.60 0.27
C ILE A 16 3.08 3.29 -1.23
N LEU A 17 2.27 2.30 -1.57
CA LEU A 17 1.92 1.94 -2.95
C LEU A 17 0.65 2.69 -3.38
N LEU A 18 0.75 3.48 -4.46
CA LEU A 18 -0.30 4.36 -4.98
C LEU A 18 -0.56 4.08 -6.47
N GLY A 19 -1.82 4.01 -6.87
CA GLY A 19 -2.21 3.91 -8.29
C GLY A 19 -1.98 2.54 -8.94
N TYR A 20 -1.69 1.51 -8.13
CA TYR A 20 -1.53 0.14 -8.59
C TYR A 20 -2.72 -0.73 -8.20
N SER A 21 -2.70 -1.99 -8.64
CA SER A 21 -3.58 -3.03 -8.13
C SER A 21 -2.76 -4.11 -7.41
N LEU A 22 -3.23 -4.58 -6.25
CA LEU A 22 -2.66 -5.76 -5.59
C LEU A 22 -2.86 -7.06 -6.39
N SER A 23 -3.75 -7.05 -7.39
CA SER A 23 -3.90 -8.17 -8.32
C SER A 23 -2.81 -8.23 -9.41
N ASP A 24 -2.08 -7.13 -9.64
CA ASP A 24 -1.02 -7.01 -10.65
C ASP A 24 0.15 -7.97 -10.35
N GLN A 25 0.63 -8.65 -11.39
CA GLN A 25 1.68 -9.66 -11.26
C GLN A 25 3.04 -9.05 -10.86
N ASN A 26 3.37 -7.87 -11.36
CA ASN A 26 4.60 -7.16 -11.03
C ASN A 26 4.57 -6.68 -9.57
N VAL A 27 3.42 -6.16 -9.11
CA VAL A 27 3.24 -5.77 -7.70
C VAL A 27 3.38 -6.96 -6.77
N LYS A 28 2.75 -8.10 -7.11
CA LYS A 28 2.89 -9.36 -6.36
C LYS A 28 4.34 -9.84 -6.32
N GLN A 29 5.06 -9.72 -7.43
CA GLN A 29 6.48 -10.10 -7.50
C GLN A 29 7.33 -9.20 -6.59
N ILE A 30 7.14 -7.88 -6.64
CA ILE A 30 7.83 -6.92 -5.77
C ILE A 30 7.57 -7.27 -4.30
N ILE A 31 6.31 -7.44 -3.91
CA ILE A 31 5.92 -7.81 -2.54
C ILE A 31 6.56 -9.14 -2.12
N SER A 32 6.59 -10.14 -3.01
CA SER A 32 7.22 -11.43 -2.74
C SER A 32 8.72 -11.28 -2.46
N TRP A 33 9.42 -10.46 -3.25
CA TRP A 33 10.82 -10.15 -3.00
C TRP A 33 11.00 -9.55 -1.60
N VAL A 34 10.19 -8.58 -1.23
CA VAL A 34 10.32 -7.93 0.08
C VAL A 34 10.04 -8.89 1.23
N ASN A 35 8.95 -9.66 1.13
CA ASN A 35 8.53 -10.61 2.17
C ASN A 35 9.51 -11.78 2.34
N SER A 36 10.31 -12.11 1.31
CA SER A 36 11.39 -13.11 1.42
C SER A 36 12.58 -12.66 2.28
N HIS A 37 12.69 -11.36 2.61
CA HIS A 37 13.79 -10.80 3.39
C HIS A 37 13.44 -10.79 4.89
N SER A 38 14.04 -11.69 5.67
CA SER A 38 13.42 -12.27 6.88
C SER A 38 13.73 -11.63 8.24
N LYS A 39 14.07 -10.34 8.37
CA LYS A 39 14.42 -9.79 9.71
C LYS A 39 13.64 -8.59 10.24
N SER A 40 13.10 -7.72 9.40
CA SER A 40 12.27 -6.58 9.87
C SER A 40 11.64 -5.83 8.69
N VAL A 41 10.77 -6.47 7.93
CA VAL A 41 10.06 -5.76 6.85
C VAL A 41 9.08 -4.79 7.50
N LYS A 42 9.29 -3.49 7.29
CA LYS A 42 8.34 -2.46 7.72
C LYS A 42 6.98 -2.71 7.07
N PRO A 43 5.86 -2.34 7.72
CA PRO A 43 4.54 -2.47 7.13
C PRO A 43 4.48 -1.80 5.75
N ILE A 44 3.94 -2.52 4.75
CA ILE A 44 3.72 -1.96 3.42
C ILE A 44 2.32 -1.34 3.41
N TYR A 45 2.21 -0.06 3.09
CA TYR A 45 0.91 0.59 2.98
C TYR A 45 0.43 0.60 1.53
N PHE A 46 -0.85 0.31 1.33
CA PHE A 46 -1.47 0.34 0.02
C PHE A 46 -2.71 1.22 0.06
N ILE A 47 -2.80 2.21 -0.83
CA ILE A 47 -3.96 3.12 -0.84
C ILE A 47 -4.96 2.67 -1.88
N LYS A 48 -6.22 2.53 -1.44
CA LYS A 48 -7.35 2.30 -2.34
C LYS A 48 -8.28 3.49 -2.33
N THR A 49 -8.52 4.01 -3.52
CA THR A 49 -9.44 5.12 -3.78
C THR A 49 -10.68 4.64 -4.50
N ALA A 50 -11.77 5.37 -4.32
CA ALA A 50 -13.10 5.10 -4.83
C ALA A 50 -13.56 3.64 -4.64
N LYS A 51 -13.15 3.02 -3.53
CA LYS A 51 -13.52 1.66 -3.17
C LYS A 51 -13.97 1.62 -1.71
N GLU A 52 -15.13 1.02 -1.48
CA GLU A 52 -15.66 0.79 -0.14
C GLU A 52 -14.79 -0.23 0.61
N PHE A 53 -14.84 -0.16 1.94
CA PHE A 53 -14.11 -1.08 2.78
C PHE A 53 -14.54 -2.54 2.54
N ASP A 54 -13.56 -3.37 2.23
CA ASP A 54 -13.73 -4.81 2.02
C ASP A 54 -12.95 -5.56 3.11
N ARG A 55 -13.68 -6.07 4.10
CA ARG A 55 -13.08 -6.75 5.27
C ARG A 55 -12.29 -8.00 4.89
N ILE A 56 -12.78 -8.77 3.91
CA ILE A 56 -12.13 -10.03 3.50
C ILE A 56 -10.78 -9.69 2.87
N GLU A 57 -10.78 -8.70 1.97
CA GLU A 57 -9.56 -8.21 1.34
C GLU A 57 -8.58 -7.62 2.37
N PHE A 58 -9.08 -6.77 3.25
CA PHE A 58 -8.28 -6.14 4.29
C PHE A 58 -7.54 -7.16 5.16
N GLU A 59 -8.25 -8.16 5.71
CA GLU A 59 -7.63 -9.17 6.55
C GLU A 59 -6.68 -10.09 5.76
N PHE A 60 -7.01 -10.44 4.51
CA PHE A 60 -6.14 -11.25 3.66
C PHE A 60 -4.77 -10.60 3.43
N TYR A 61 -4.75 -9.29 3.15
CA TYR A 61 -3.50 -8.56 2.90
C TYR A 61 -2.78 -8.17 4.18
N LYS A 62 -3.51 -7.88 5.26
CA LYS A 62 -2.91 -7.63 6.58
C LYS A 62 -2.08 -8.82 7.06
N ASN A 63 -2.55 -10.05 6.86
CA ASN A 63 -1.80 -11.28 7.16
C ASN A 63 -0.50 -11.44 6.33
N LYS A 64 -0.34 -10.64 5.27
CA LYS A 64 0.86 -10.59 4.42
C LYS A 64 1.72 -9.34 4.67
N ASN A 65 1.53 -8.67 5.80
CA ASN A 65 2.19 -7.41 6.19
C ASN A 65 1.87 -6.23 5.25
N ILE A 66 0.72 -6.29 4.56
CA ILE A 66 0.24 -5.22 3.68
C ILE A 66 -1.00 -4.59 4.31
N HIS A 67 -0.88 -3.32 4.69
CA HIS A 67 -1.93 -2.55 5.32
C HIS A 67 -2.63 -1.69 4.28
N ILE A 68 -3.88 -2.07 3.96
CA ILE A 68 -4.69 -1.32 3.01
C ILE A 68 -5.37 -0.17 3.73
N LEU A 69 -5.22 1.04 3.20
CA LEU A 69 -5.96 2.23 3.61
C LEU A 69 -7.01 2.52 2.54
N TYR A 70 -8.28 2.44 2.94
CA TYR A 70 -9.43 2.79 2.09
C TYR A 70 -9.73 4.26 2.31
N THR A 71 -9.52 5.10 1.29
CA THR A 71 -9.73 6.55 1.43
C THR A 71 -11.19 6.92 1.64
N GLN A 72 -12.13 6.08 1.20
CA GLN A 72 -13.56 6.28 1.44
C GLN A 72 -13.99 6.17 2.91
N GLU A 73 -13.18 5.51 3.75
CA GLU A 73 -13.41 5.46 5.20
C GLU A 73 -12.91 6.73 5.90
N LEU A 74 -12.07 7.53 5.21
CA LEU A 74 -11.39 8.70 5.78
C LEU A 74 -11.89 10.02 5.20
N PHE A 75 -12.39 9.99 3.97
CA PHE A 75 -12.84 11.16 3.22
C PHE A 75 -14.23 10.88 2.65
N GLU A 76 -14.97 11.95 2.35
CA GLU A 76 -16.23 11.85 1.61
C GLU A 76 -16.04 11.06 0.32
N LYS A 77 -16.99 10.16 0.02
CA LYS A 77 -16.99 9.35 -1.21
C LYS A 77 -16.91 10.27 -2.44
N LYS A 78 -15.82 10.17 -3.19
CA LYS A 78 -15.54 10.97 -4.38
C LYS A 78 -14.92 10.08 -5.46
N GLY A 79 -14.47 10.68 -6.56
CA GLY A 79 -13.70 9.97 -7.57
C GLY A 79 -12.29 9.62 -7.08
N HIS A 80 -11.63 8.72 -7.82
CA HIS A 80 -10.28 8.26 -7.50
C HIS A 80 -9.28 9.40 -7.31
N TYR A 81 -9.38 10.44 -8.15
CA TYR A 81 -8.45 11.56 -8.17
C TYR A 81 -8.64 12.47 -6.96
N GLU A 82 -9.89 12.81 -6.64
CA GLU A 82 -10.23 13.71 -5.54
C GLU A 82 -9.91 13.10 -4.17
N GLU A 83 -10.17 11.80 -4.01
CA GLU A 83 -9.82 11.06 -2.80
C GLU A 83 -8.29 10.99 -2.63
N LEU A 84 -7.55 10.70 -3.70
CA LEU A 84 -6.08 10.69 -3.67
C LEU A 84 -5.51 12.06 -3.33
N LEU A 85 -6.03 13.12 -3.95
CA LEU A 85 -5.65 14.49 -3.65
C LEU A 85 -5.90 14.86 -2.18
N SER A 86 -7.05 14.44 -1.63
CA SER A 86 -7.40 14.69 -0.24
C SER A 86 -6.45 13.97 0.71
N PHE A 87 -6.13 12.70 0.42
CA PHE A 87 -5.15 11.92 1.14
C PHE A 87 -3.75 12.56 1.14
N LEU A 88 -3.24 12.95 -0.03
CA LEU A 88 -1.92 13.57 -0.14
C LEU A 88 -1.85 14.94 0.54
N LYS A 89 -2.92 15.74 0.47
CA LYS A 89 -3.02 17.00 1.20
C LYS A 89 -2.97 16.78 2.70
N GLU A 90 -3.64 15.74 3.20
CA GLU A 90 -3.66 15.43 4.63
C GLU A 90 -2.30 14.95 5.14
N ILE A 91 -1.57 14.14 4.35
CA ILE A 91 -0.19 13.77 4.68
C ILE A 91 0.71 14.99 4.73
N LYS A 92 0.60 15.92 3.77
CA LYS A 92 1.46 17.11 3.69
C LYS A 92 1.26 18.10 4.84
N LYS A 93 0.10 18.09 5.51
CA LYS A 93 -0.16 18.98 6.66
C LYS A 93 0.62 18.60 7.92
N ARG A 94 1.09 17.35 7.99
CA ARG A 94 1.90 16.83 9.11
C ARG A 94 3.37 17.02 8.82
#